data_AF-A0A2W0C1Q4-F1
#
_entry.id   AF-A0A2W0C1Q4-F1
#
_cell.length_a   1.000
_cell.length_b   1.000
_cell.length_c   1.000
_cell.angle_alpha   90.00
_cell.angle_beta   90.00
_cell.angle_gamma   90.00
#
_symmetry.space_group_name_H-M   'P 1'
#
loop_
_entity.id
_entity.type
_entity.pdbx_description
1 polymer ?
#
loop_
_entity_poly.entity_id
_entity_poly.type
_entity_poly.pdbx_seq_one_letter_code
_entity_poly.pdbx_strand_id
1 'polypeptide(L)'
;MTVLDRPVSVAATVPTIILPDRTSRVKKILHYLERTYSLDLRSLALFRIALGAVLLGDLIWRAQDMLVFYTDFGVLPRAALLDKFSPPARFSIHMMSGQLIFQAMLFFVAAALAVMLMAGIRTRLAAFASWFMLVSIQNRTPVILQGGDVYLRVFAFIAMFLPLGALYSVDSGLREPEKEKPRFAHFSTPGVALIAQVAMVYTFAVLLKTAPEWRRDFSAVYYALQIQQITYPLGQLLLHFPKLLPWLTRGTLVQEGAIPLLLLTPFLAGPARMLGAVLIILLHVALGLSIRLGHFPYIACTAALPLIPTWFWELKWIRRRFPWLSGESMAGFGTRVYYDRNCSFCSKLVRIVRAFLVLPKTELIPAQEFPVTELEMRDQKSWIVVDPEGRRYYKWRALVHLVSQSPMFSCLTPVMRSEWLERNGRKWYEAIERNRDKLSRYTDWIRSRPLNLKTSPGVTVFALLLIVFTLLWNLSSIVHVPFQPWEDALAITLDLDQKWDMFSPNPLTYDGYYVVVGQRRDGQEINVIHPDRPVTYAKPESIADQYKNERWRKYLMNLSLKESTEYRLYYGRYLCRSWNTGRASYDPAVLVRFDIYFMAHQNSIQHPPTGFNRDLLWHHECF
;
A
#
# COMPACT_ATOMS: atom_id res chain seq x y z
N MET A 1 -2.12 -48.12 -45.61
CA MET A 1 -2.87 -47.56 -46.75
C MET A 1 -2.67 -46.06 -46.76
N THR A 2 -1.80 -45.63 -47.66
CA THR A 2 -1.68 -44.34 -48.37
C THR A 2 -2.46 -43.11 -47.86
N VAL A 3 -1.64 -42.11 -47.55
CA VAL A 3 -1.84 -40.66 -47.57
C VAL A 3 -2.80 -40.22 -48.69
N LEU A 4 -3.77 -39.34 -48.36
CA LEU A 4 -4.59 -38.62 -49.33
C LEU A 4 -4.35 -37.10 -49.22
N ASP A 5 -4.27 -36.52 -50.41
CA ASP A 5 -3.78 -35.22 -50.80
C ASP A 5 -4.42 -33.99 -50.12
N ARG A 6 -3.56 -33.00 -49.82
CA ARG A 6 -3.96 -31.59 -49.73
C ARG A 6 -3.57 -30.89 -51.04
N PRO A 7 -4.43 -30.03 -51.62
CA PRO A 7 -4.07 -29.28 -52.82
C PRO A 7 -3.03 -28.20 -52.48
N VAL A 8 -1.93 -28.19 -53.24
CA VAL A 8 -0.89 -27.15 -53.18
C VAL A 8 -1.44 -25.90 -53.88
N SER A 9 -1.79 -24.88 -53.11
CA SER A 9 -2.04 -23.53 -53.64
C SER A 9 -0.70 -22.87 -53.95
N VAL A 10 -0.38 -22.66 -55.23
CA VAL A 10 0.75 -21.84 -55.65
C VAL A 10 0.42 -20.38 -55.34
N ALA A 11 0.89 -19.89 -54.19
CA ALA A 11 0.83 -18.47 -53.87
C ALA A 11 1.93 -17.74 -54.67
N ALA A 12 1.52 -16.87 -55.59
CA ALA A 12 2.41 -15.97 -56.28
C ALA A 12 3.15 -15.08 -55.26
N THR A 13 4.44 -15.31 -55.07
CA THR A 13 5.33 -14.43 -54.30
C THR A 13 5.59 -13.17 -55.11
N VAL A 14 4.76 -12.15 -54.93
CA VAL A 14 5.13 -10.78 -55.30
C VAL A 14 6.23 -10.35 -54.33
N PRO A 15 7.45 -10.02 -54.81
CA PRO A 15 8.49 -9.50 -53.94
C PRO A 15 8.01 -8.16 -53.38
N THR A 16 7.67 -8.15 -52.10
CA THR A 16 7.35 -6.91 -51.41
C THR A 16 8.68 -6.15 -51.29
N ILE A 17 8.88 -5.14 -52.12
CA ILE A 17 10.00 -4.21 -51.98
C ILE A 17 9.78 -3.47 -50.65
N ILE A 18 10.43 -3.95 -49.59
CA ILE A 18 10.51 -3.23 -48.32
C ILE A 18 11.48 -2.07 -48.57
N LEU A 19 10.93 -0.91 -48.95
CA LEU A 19 11.68 0.34 -48.90
C LEU A 19 12.17 0.53 -47.45
N PRO A 20 13.47 0.81 -47.23
CA PRO A 20 13.97 1.05 -45.89
C PRO A 20 13.25 2.27 -45.31
N ASP A 21 12.45 2.06 -44.26
CA ASP A 21 11.80 3.12 -43.50
C ASP A 21 12.91 4.05 -42.99
N ARG A 22 13.05 5.22 -43.62
CA ARG A 22 13.86 6.34 -43.12
C ARG A 22 13.20 6.84 -41.84
N THR A 23 13.29 6.06 -40.77
CA THR A 23 12.92 6.48 -39.42
C THR A 23 13.75 7.70 -39.08
N SER A 24 13.09 8.85 -39.02
CA SER A 24 13.74 10.12 -38.66
C SER A 24 14.49 9.96 -37.34
N ARG A 25 15.61 10.67 -37.17
CA ARG A 25 16.38 10.66 -35.91
C ARG A 25 15.48 10.90 -34.69
N VAL A 26 14.42 11.72 -34.85
CA VAL A 26 13.38 11.97 -33.85
C VAL A 26 12.62 10.70 -33.44
N LYS A 27 12.14 9.88 -34.39
CA LYS A 27 11.45 8.61 -34.07
C LYS A 27 12.34 7.64 -33.28
N LYS A 28 13.64 7.59 -33.62
CA LYS A 28 14.62 6.76 -32.89
C LYS A 28 14.80 7.23 -31.44
N ILE A 29 14.91 8.54 -31.23
CA ILE A 29 15.01 9.14 -29.89
C ILE A 29 13.75 8.88 -29.09
N LEU A 30 12.56 9.11 -29.66
CA LEU A 30 11.28 8.86 -28.98
C LEU A 30 11.14 7.39 -28.58
N HIS A 31 11.43 6.46 -29.49
CA HIS A 31 11.36 5.03 -29.17
C HIS A 31 12.36 4.62 -28.07
N TYR A 32 13.55 5.21 -28.07
CA TYR A 32 14.52 5.02 -27.00
C TYR A 32 13.99 5.53 -25.66
N LEU A 33 13.42 6.74 -25.61
CA LEU A 33 12.83 7.30 -24.39
C LEU A 33 11.61 6.50 -23.90
N GLU A 34 10.73 6.07 -24.81
CA GLU A 34 9.59 5.19 -24.48
C GLU A 34 10.07 3.90 -23.82
N ARG A 35 11.08 3.24 -24.40
CA ARG A 35 11.68 2.04 -23.83
C ARG A 35 12.34 2.31 -22.49
N THR A 36 12.97 3.47 -22.34
CA THR A 36 13.65 3.90 -21.11
C THR A 36 12.64 4.07 -19.99
N TYR A 37 11.57 4.84 -20.19
CA TYR A 37 10.57 5.15 -19.17
C TYR A 37 9.37 4.19 -19.15
N SER A 38 9.51 3.02 -19.79
CA SER A 38 8.55 1.93 -19.62
C SER A 38 8.64 1.34 -18.21
N LEU A 39 7.47 0.97 -17.67
CA LEU A 39 7.37 0.16 -16.45
C LEU A 39 7.14 -1.30 -16.82
N ASP A 40 7.59 -2.23 -15.97
CA ASP A 40 7.36 -3.66 -16.20
C ASP A 40 6.00 -4.09 -15.62
N LEU A 41 5.19 -4.81 -16.41
CA LEU A 41 3.87 -5.28 -15.98
C LEU A 41 3.93 -6.22 -14.76
N ARG A 42 5.04 -6.95 -14.57
CA ARG A 42 5.24 -7.84 -13.41
C ARG A 42 5.46 -7.01 -12.15
N SER A 43 6.29 -5.97 -12.26
CA SER A 43 6.51 -4.98 -11.20
C SER A 43 5.22 -4.26 -10.83
N LEU A 44 4.39 -3.89 -11.81
CA LEU A 44 3.06 -3.32 -11.57
C LEU A 44 2.10 -4.29 -10.89
N ALA A 45 2.16 -5.58 -11.20
CA ALA A 45 1.37 -6.60 -10.51
C ALA A 45 1.81 -6.76 -9.04
N LEU A 46 3.12 -6.75 -8.76
CA LEU A 46 3.66 -6.74 -7.38
C LEU A 46 3.23 -5.48 -6.63
N PHE A 47 3.34 -4.32 -7.28
CA PHE A 47 2.88 -3.05 -6.73
C PHE A 47 1.39 -3.09 -6.36
N ARG A 48 0.53 -3.62 -7.24
CA ARG A 48 -0.91 -3.79 -6.96
C ARG A 48 -1.17 -4.65 -5.71
N ILE A 49 -0.49 -5.79 -5.61
CA ILE A 49 -0.65 -6.71 -4.48
C ILE A 49 -0.18 -6.04 -3.19
N ALA A 50 1.00 -5.43 -3.21
CA ALA A 50 1.56 -4.71 -2.06
C ALA A 50 0.71 -3.51 -1.64
N LEU A 51 0.20 -2.72 -2.60
CA LEU A 51 -0.69 -1.60 -2.33
C LEU A 51 -1.98 -2.06 -1.65
N GLY A 52 -2.61 -3.12 -2.15
CA GLY A 52 -3.79 -3.72 -1.50
C GLY A 52 -3.49 -4.24 -0.09
N ALA A 53 -2.32 -4.87 0.12
CA ALA A 53 -1.89 -5.34 1.43
C ALA A 53 -1.62 -4.19 2.42
N VAL A 54 -0.98 -3.11 1.98
CA VAL A 54 -0.74 -1.91 2.79
C VAL A 54 -2.06 -1.24 3.18
N LEU A 55 -3.02 -1.12 2.26
CA LEU A 55 -4.36 -0.60 2.56
C LEU A 55 -5.08 -1.45 3.60
N LEU A 56 -5.00 -2.78 3.50
CA LEU A 56 -5.56 -3.69 4.51
C LEU A 56 -4.86 -3.56 5.86
N GLY A 57 -3.53 -3.46 5.86
CA GLY A 57 -2.74 -3.25 7.07
C GLY A 57 -3.11 -1.96 7.79
N ASP A 58 -3.20 -0.85 7.06
CA ASP A 58 -3.63 0.45 7.62
C ASP A 58 -5.06 0.38 8.20
N LEU A 59 -5.99 -0.28 7.50
CA LEU A 59 -7.36 -0.50 8.00
C LEU A 59 -7.40 -1.33 9.29
N ILE A 60 -6.67 -2.46 9.33
CA ILE A 60 -6.59 -3.33 10.51
C ILE A 60 -6.02 -2.54 11.70
N TRP A 61 -4.98 -1.75 11.47
CA TRP A 61 -4.36 -0.95 12.51
C TRP A 61 -5.30 0.14 13.04
N ARG A 62 -5.94 0.88 12.14
CA ARG A 62 -6.91 1.93 12.50
C ARG A 62 -8.15 1.36 13.21
N ALA A 63 -8.56 0.14 12.88
CA ALA A 63 -9.74 -0.50 13.48
C ALA A 63 -9.59 -0.73 15.00
N GLN A 64 -8.36 -0.89 15.50
CA GLN A 64 -8.08 -1.08 16.93
C GLN A 64 -8.47 0.14 17.79
N ASP A 65 -8.52 1.33 17.19
CA ASP A 65 -8.87 2.60 17.84
C ASP A 65 -10.07 3.27 17.16
N MET A 66 -10.95 2.46 16.55
CA MET A 66 -12.06 2.95 15.73
C MET A 66 -12.99 3.88 16.52
N LEU A 67 -13.37 3.46 17.73
CA LEU A 67 -14.23 4.25 18.62
C LEU A 67 -13.61 5.63 18.89
N VAL A 68 -12.31 5.67 19.18
CA VAL A 68 -11.62 6.87 19.64
C VAL A 68 -11.44 7.88 18.51
N PHE A 69 -10.99 7.45 17.34
CA PHE A 69 -10.61 8.38 16.28
C PHE A 69 -11.70 8.66 15.25
N TYR A 70 -12.69 7.78 15.08
CA TYR A 70 -13.65 7.86 13.97
C TYR A 70 -15.11 8.06 14.40
N THR A 71 -15.43 8.03 15.71
CA THR A 71 -16.81 8.19 16.22
C THR A 71 -17.04 9.53 16.93
N ASP A 72 -18.31 9.88 17.16
CA ASP A 72 -18.70 11.07 17.93
C ASP A 72 -18.43 10.92 19.45
N PHE A 73 -18.24 9.69 19.93
CA PHE A 73 -17.84 9.42 21.32
C PHE A 73 -16.35 9.66 21.56
N GLY A 74 -15.56 9.73 20.49
CA GLY A 74 -14.11 9.80 20.50
C GLY A 74 -13.52 11.18 20.83
N VAL A 75 -12.24 11.33 20.48
CA VAL A 75 -11.44 12.54 20.76
C VAL A 75 -11.72 13.70 19.81
N LEU A 76 -12.39 13.43 18.69
CA LEU A 76 -12.73 14.43 17.69
C LEU A 76 -14.13 14.17 17.13
N PRO A 77 -15.19 14.65 17.80
CA PRO A 77 -16.55 14.56 17.31
C PRO A 77 -16.73 15.30 15.98
N ARG A 78 -17.65 14.85 15.12
CA ARG A 78 -17.82 15.42 13.77
C ARG A 78 -18.17 16.90 13.78
N ALA A 79 -19.01 17.34 14.72
CA ALA A 79 -19.39 18.75 14.86
C ALA A 79 -18.16 19.64 15.09
N ALA A 80 -17.23 19.19 15.94
CA ALA A 80 -15.98 19.91 16.21
C ALA A 80 -15.07 19.98 14.98
N LEU A 81 -14.97 18.88 14.23
CA LEU A 81 -14.17 18.83 13.01
C LEU A 81 -14.69 19.81 11.96
N LEU A 82 -16.01 19.86 11.73
CA LEU A 82 -16.63 20.77 10.75
C LEU A 82 -16.54 22.25 11.16
N ASP A 83 -16.68 22.53 12.45
CA ASP A 83 -16.68 23.91 12.97
C ASP A 83 -15.26 24.52 12.98
N LYS A 84 -14.24 23.72 13.33
CA LYS A 84 -12.91 24.27 13.69
C LYS A 84 -11.73 23.71 12.94
N PHE A 85 -11.78 22.47 12.45
CA PHE A 85 -10.56 21.72 12.12
C PHE A 85 -10.49 21.21 10.68
N SER A 86 -11.55 21.37 9.89
CA SER A 86 -11.61 20.88 8.51
C SER A 86 -11.78 22.04 7.53
N PRO A 87 -10.93 22.15 6.50
CA PRO A 87 -11.19 23.04 5.38
C PRO A 87 -12.52 22.65 4.68
N PRO A 88 -13.37 23.61 4.27
CA PRO A 88 -14.67 23.31 3.65
C PRO A 88 -14.60 22.43 2.40
N ALA A 89 -13.48 22.46 1.67
CA ALA A 89 -13.30 21.70 0.43
C ALA A 89 -12.95 20.21 0.64
N ARG A 90 -12.62 19.77 1.87
CA ARG A 90 -12.29 18.37 2.12
C ARG A 90 -13.55 17.53 2.32
N PHE A 91 -13.68 16.45 1.55
CA PHE A 91 -14.81 15.54 1.68
C PHE A 91 -14.45 14.29 2.50
N SER A 92 -15.46 13.73 3.17
CA SER A 92 -15.35 12.42 3.82
C SER A 92 -16.74 11.80 4.04
N ILE A 93 -17.00 10.63 3.45
CA ILE A 93 -18.20 9.85 3.74
C ILE A 93 -18.23 9.31 5.17
N HIS A 94 -17.07 9.16 5.82
CA HIS A 94 -16.96 8.86 7.25
C HIS A 94 -17.54 10.00 8.13
N MET A 95 -17.86 11.17 7.56
CA MET A 95 -18.58 12.25 8.25
C MET A 95 -20.10 12.12 8.21
N MET A 96 -20.66 11.21 7.42
CA MET A 96 -22.13 11.05 7.32
C MET A 96 -22.76 10.59 8.64
N SER A 97 -22.07 9.74 9.42
CA SER A 97 -22.51 9.33 10.75
C SER A 97 -21.31 9.04 11.65
N GLY A 98 -21.37 9.48 12.90
CA GLY A 98 -20.33 9.24 13.90
C GLY A 98 -20.62 8.01 14.77
N GLN A 99 -21.58 7.17 14.40
CA GLN A 99 -21.88 5.93 15.12
C GLN A 99 -20.85 4.84 14.81
N LEU A 100 -20.49 4.04 15.82
CA LEU A 100 -19.50 2.97 15.69
C LEU A 100 -19.88 1.96 14.59
N ILE A 101 -21.14 1.53 14.52
CA ILE A 101 -21.57 0.53 13.53
C ILE A 101 -21.45 1.04 12.09
N PHE A 102 -21.74 2.32 11.86
CA PHE A 102 -21.58 2.95 10.55
C PHE A 102 -20.10 3.01 10.14
N GLN A 103 -19.23 3.41 11.08
CA GLN A 103 -17.78 3.40 10.84
C GLN A 103 -17.27 1.98 10.54
N ALA A 104 -17.70 0.99 11.31
CA ALA A 104 -17.33 -0.41 11.09
C ALA A 104 -17.74 -0.90 9.69
N MET A 105 -18.97 -0.59 9.26
CA MET A 105 -19.43 -0.92 7.90
C MET A 105 -18.55 -0.31 6.81
N LEU A 106 -18.18 0.97 6.94
CA LEU A 106 -17.28 1.62 5.97
C LEU A 106 -15.88 0.99 5.97
N PHE A 107 -15.34 0.61 7.13
CA PHE A 107 -14.08 -0.14 7.21
C PHE A 107 -14.16 -1.51 6.53
N PHE A 108 -15.26 -2.25 6.70
CA PHE A 108 -15.48 -3.51 6.00
C PHE A 108 -15.57 -3.34 4.48
N VAL A 109 -16.27 -2.30 4.02
CA VAL A 109 -16.33 -1.96 2.59
C VAL A 109 -14.94 -1.62 2.06
N ALA A 110 -14.18 -0.78 2.76
CA ALA A 110 -12.80 -0.44 2.37
C ALA A 110 -11.90 -1.68 2.32
N ALA A 111 -12.02 -2.58 3.30
CA ALA A 111 -11.26 -3.83 3.33
C ALA A 111 -11.62 -4.75 2.14
N ALA A 112 -12.91 -4.89 1.82
CA ALA A 112 -13.35 -5.65 0.66
C ALA A 112 -12.80 -5.08 -0.66
N LEU A 113 -12.79 -3.76 -0.80
CA LEU A 113 -12.22 -3.06 -1.96
C LEU A 113 -10.70 -3.25 -2.07
N ALA A 114 -9.98 -3.22 -0.94
CA ALA A 114 -8.55 -3.49 -0.90
C ALA A 114 -8.23 -4.96 -1.27
N VAL A 115 -9.04 -5.93 -0.83
CA VAL A 115 -8.93 -7.34 -1.27
C VAL A 115 -9.23 -7.47 -2.76
N MET A 116 -10.26 -6.79 -3.27
CA MET A 116 -10.55 -6.77 -4.71
C MET A 116 -9.38 -6.20 -5.51
N LEU A 117 -8.73 -5.12 -5.04
CA LEU A 117 -7.54 -4.55 -5.66
C LEU A 117 -6.37 -5.54 -5.62
N MET A 118 -6.13 -6.18 -4.47
CA MET A 118 -5.07 -7.18 -4.25
C MET A 118 -5.28 -8.47 -5.05
N ALA A 119 -6.52 -8.86 -5.36
CA ALA A 119 -6.84 -9.97 -6.27
C ALA A 119 -6.92 -9.52 -7.74
N GLY A 120 -7.05 -8.22 -7.98
CA GLY A 120 -7.17 -7.63 -9.31
C GLY A 120 -8.51 -8.00 -9.95
N ILE A 121 -9.58 -7.80 -9.18
CA ILE A 121 -10.97 -7.95 -9.60
C ILE A 121 -11.51 -6.56 -9.93
N ARG A 122 -11.89 -6.31 -11.18
CA ARG A 122 -12.29 -4.98 -11.66
C ARG A 122 -11.27 -3.92 -11.22
N THR A 123 -10.00 -4.19 -11.51
CA THR A 123 -8.83 -3.55 -10.89
C THR A 123 -8.89 -2.02 -10.90
N ARG A 124 -9.28 -1.39 -12.02
CA ARG A 124 -9.40 0.07 -12.10
C ARG A 124 -10.48 0.65 -11.17
N LEU A 125 -11.64 -0.01 -11.10
CA LEU A 125 -12.71 0.39 -10.19
C LEU A 125 -12.31 0.16 -8.74
N ALA A 126 -11.68 -0.98 -8.44
CA ALA A 126 -11.18 -1.28 -7.10
C ALA A 126 -10.12 -0.26 -6.66
N ALA A 127 -9.21 0.16 -7.55
CA ALA A 127 -8.22 1.20 -7.27
C ALA A 127 -8.90 2.55 -6.97
N PHE A 128 -9.83 2.99 -7.81
CA PHE A 128 -10.58 4.23 -7.60
C PHE A 128 -11.35 4.21 -6.28
N ALA A 129 -12.13 3.15 -6.04
CA ALA A 129 -12.94 3.03 -4.84
C ALA A 129 -12.08 2.91 -3.56
N SER A 130 -10.94 2.22 -3.62
CA SER A 130 -10.01 2.13 -2.49
C SER A 130 -9.38 3.48 -2.17
N TRP A 131 -8.97 4.25 -3.19
CA TRP A 131 -8.48 5.62 -3.00
C TRP A 131 -9.57 6.53 -2.41
N PHE A 132 -10.80 6.44 -2.91
CA PHE A 132 -11.91 7.24 -2.41
C PHE A 132 -12.18 6.97 -0.92
N MET A 133 -12.20 5.69 -0.52
CA MET A 133 -12.31 5.30 0.88
C MET A 133 -11.11 5.77 1.72
N LEU A 134 -9.89 5.70 1.16
CA LEU A 134 -8.66 6.15 1.81
C LEU A 134 -8.67 7.67 2.07
N VAL A 135 -9.04 8.48 1.09
CA VAL A 135 -9.21 9.93 1.27
C VAL A 135 -10.24 10.21 2.34
N SER A 136 -11.38 9.51 2.30
CA SER A 136 -12.43 9.69 3.28
C SER A 136 -11.97 9.36 4.72
N ILE A 137 -11.31 8.23 4.94
CA ILE A 137 -10.86 7.84 6.29
C ILE A 137 -9.78 8.78 6.81
N GLN A 138 -8.89 9.27 5.94
CA GLN A 138 -7.85 10.24 6.31
C GLN A 138 -8.46 11.59 6.70
N ASN A 139 -9.42 12.10 5.91
CA ASN A 139 -10.10 13.37 6.19
C ASN A 139 -11.03 13.33 7.42
N ARG A 140 -11.42 12.15 7.91
CA ARG A 140 -12.19 12.01 9.16
C ARG A 140 -11.35 12.36 10.40
N THR A 141 -10.02 12.20 10.32
CA THR A 141 -9.12 12.44 11.46
C THR A 141 -7.75 12.94 10.98
N PRO A 142 -7.66 14.18 10.45
CA PRO A 142 -6.41 14.68 9.84
C PRO A 142 -5.26 14.81 10.84
N VAL A 143 -5.57 15.06 12.12
CA VAL A 143 -4.57 15.27 13.19
C VAL A 143 -3.67 14.05 13.47
N ILE A 144 -4.05 12.84 13.03
CA ILE A 144 -3.23 11.62 13.22
C ILE A 144 -2.45 11.20 11.98
N LEU A 145 -2.47 12.01 10.92
CA LEU A 145 -1.79 11.72 9.67
C LEU A 145 -0.31 12.07 9.72
N GLN A 146 0.46 11.39 8.89
CA GLN A 146 1.90 11.59 8.67
C GLN A 146 2.23 11.55 7.17
N GLY A 147 3.47 11.89 6.80
CA GLY A 147 3.89 11.94 5.39
C GLY A 147 3.66 10.62 4.62
N GLY A 148 3.73 9.48 5.29
CA GLY A 148 3.39 8.19 4.68
C GLY A 148 1.93 8.10 4.21
N ASP A 149 0.97 8.67 4.94
CA ASP A 149 -0.45 8.69 4.55
C ASP A 149 -0.67 9.47 3.26
N VAL A 150 0.02 10.61 3.13
CA VAL A 150 0.04 11.44 1.92
C VAL A 150 0.62 10.65 0.75
N TYR A 151 1.71 9.91 0.99
CA TYR A 151 2.33 9.11 -0.05
C TYR A 151 1.41 7.97 -0.52
N LEU A 152 0.70 7.33 0.40
CA LEU A 152 -0.24 6.25 0.11
C LEU A 152 -1.42 6.73 -0.75
N ARG A 153 -2.04 7.88 -0.43
CA ARG A 153 -3.15 8.42 -1.22
C ARG A 153 -2.72 8.85 -2.62
N VAL A 154 -1.52 9.45 -2.75
CA VAL A 154 -0.99 9.86 -4.07
C VAL A 154 -0.76 8.66 -4.97
N PHE A 155 -0.20 7.55 -4.45
CA PHE A 155 -0.05 6.34 -5.27
C PHE A 155 -1.35 5.62 -5.56
N ALA A 156 -2.26 5.56 -4.59
CA ALA A 156 -3.59 5.01 -4.84
C ALA A 156 -4.33 5.80 -5.93
N PHE A 157 -4.09 7.11 -6.02
CA PHE A 157 -4.57 7.95 -7.12
C PHE A 157 -3.95 7.57 -8.47
N ILE A 158 -2.61 7.57 -8.58
CA ILE A 158 -1.91 7.23 -9.82
C ILE A 158 -2.24 5.79 -10.28
N ALA A 159 -2.42 4.87 -9.34
CA ALA A 159 -2.78 3.46 -9.57
C ALA A 159 -4.04 3.28 -10.42
N MET A 160 -5.00 4.22 -10.37
CA MET A 160 -6.23 4.16 -11.18
C MET A 160 -5.96 4.15 -12.69
N PHE A 161 -4.86 4.80 -13.10
CA PHE A 161 -4.51 5.01 -14.50
C PHE A 161 -3.48 4.00 -15.02
N LEU A 162 -2.92 3.17 -14.14
CA LEU A 162 -1.94 2.14 -14.49
C LEU A 162 -2.63 0.83 -14.92
N PRO A 163 -2.01 0.00 -15.79
CA PRO A 163 -2.53 -1.30 -16.18
C PRO A 163 -2.30 -2.38 -15.11
N LEU A 164 -2.71 -2.12 -13.87
CA LEU A 164 -2.44 -2.99 -12.71
C LEU A 164 -3.09 -4.37 -12.82
N GLY A 165 -4.17 -4.48 -13.60
CA GLY A 165 -4.88 -5.74 -13.87
C GLY A 165 -4.24 -6.60 -14.97
N ALA A 166 -3.11 -6.20 -15.56
CA ALA A 166 -2.54 -6.88 -16.73
C ALA A 166 -1.99 -8.28 -16.44
N LEU A 167 -1.44 -8.51 -15.24
CA LEU A 167 -0.82 -9.77 -14.83
C LEU A 167 -1.22 -10.15 -13.40
N TYR A 168 -1.18 -11.46 -13.13
CA TYR A 168 -1.42 -12.08 -11.81
C TYR A 168 -2.71 -11.61 -11.13
N SER A 169 -3.76 -11.41 -11.92
CA SER A 169 -5.04 -10.88 -11.49
C SER A 169 -6.21 -11.73 -11.99
N VAL A 170 -7.34 -11.66 -11.31
CA VAL A 170 -8.60 -12.24 -11.80
C VAL A 170 -8.96 -11.66 -13.17
N ASP A 171 -8.82 -10.35 -13.36
CA ASP A 171 -9.08 -9.68 -14.64
C ASP A 171 -8.25 -10.28 -15.80
N SER A 172 -6.96 -10.53 -15.58
CA SER A 172 -6.07 -11.15 -16.58
C SER A 172 -6.42 -12.62 -16.83
N GLY A 173 -6.83 -13.37 -15.80
CA GLY A 173 -7.14 -14.79 -15.91
C GLY A 173 -8.42 -15.05 -16.70
N LEU A 174 -9.41 -14.16 -16.60
CA LEU A 174 -10.68 -14.28 -17.32
C LEU A 174 -10.59 -13.85 -18.79
N ARG A 175 -9.46 -13.29 -19.22
CA ARG A 175 -9.23 -12.87 -20.60
C ARG A 175 -9.10 -14.08 -21.52
N GLU A 176 -9.57 -13.95 -22.75
CA GLU A 176 -9.21 -14.87 -23.82
C GLU A 176 -7.69 -14.77 -24.11
N PRO A 177 -7.00 -15.90 -24.32
CA PRO A 177 -5.57 -15.88 -24.59
C PRO A 177 -5.27 -15.05 -25.84
N GLU A 178 -4.39 -14.06 -25.69
CA GLU A 178 -3.94 -13.22 -26.79
C GLU A 178 -3.01 -14.04 -27.70
N LYS A 179 -3.15 -13.90 -29.03
CA LYS A 179 -2.34 -14.66 -30.00
C LYS A 179 -0.85 -14.26 -29.96
N GLU A 180 -0.54 -13.08 -29.45
CA GLU A 180 0.83 -12.56 -29.39
C GLU A 180 1.49 -12.80 -28.02
N LYS A 181 2.83 -12.94 -28.03
CA LYS A 181 3.62 -13.05 -26.80
C LYS A 181 3.49 -11.76 -25.97
N PRO A 182 3.32 -11.86 -24.64
CA PRO A 182 3.20 -10.69 -23.79
C PRO A 182 4.49 -9.85 -23.82
N ARG A 183 4.36 -8.56 -24.10
CA ARG A 183 5.44 -7.58 -23.89
C ARG A 183 5.35 -7.07 -22.45
N PHE A 184 6.36 -7.41 -21.64
CA PHE A 184 6.38 -7.00 -20.22
C PHE A 184 6.73 -5.52 -20.01
N ALA A 185 7.57 -4.95 -20.88
CA ALA A 185 7.86 -3.51 -20.85
C ALA A 185 6.69 -2.73 -21.44
N HIS A 186 6.10 -1.84 -20.64
CA HIS A 186 4.94 -1.06 -21.01
C HIS A 186 5.17 0.43 -20.79
N PHE A 187 5.19 1.19 -21.88
CA PHE A 187 5.21 2.66 -21.83
C PHE A 187 3.81 3.21 -21.67
N SER A 188 3.64 4.13 -20.73
CA SER A 188 2.41 4.90 -20.53
C SER A 188 2.74 6.20 -19.80
N THR A 189 2.02 7.29 -20.07
CA THR A 189 2.26 8.55 -19.37
C THR A 189 1.90 8.52 -17.88
N PRO A 190 0.90 7.76 -17.38
CA PRO A 190 0.76 7.54 -15.94
C PRO A 190 1.97 6.80 -15.33
N GLY A 191 2.62 5.91 -16.09
CA GLY A 191 3.87 5.28 -15.67
C GLY A 191 5.00 6.29 -15.51
N VAL A 192 5.12 7.24 -16.45
CA VAL A 192 6.07 8.36 -16.34
C VAL A 192 5.72 9.24 -15.13
N ALA A 193 4.43 9.53 -14.91
CA ALA A 193 3.98 10.30 -13.75
C ALA A 193 4.33 9.61 -12.43
N LEU A 194 4.23 8.29 -12.35
CA LEU A 194 4.67 7.53 -11.18
C LEU A 194 6.18 7.68 -10.95
N ILE A 195 7.02 7.54 -11.98
CA ILE A 195 8.48 7.71 -11.86
C ILE A 195 8.80 9.13 -11.38
N ALA A 196 8.17 10.13 -11.99
CA ALA A 196 8.33 11.53 -11.64
C ALA A 196 7.90 11.82 -10.19
N GLN A 197 6.75 11.29 -9.76
CA GLN A 197 6.26 11.43 -8.39
C GLN A 197 7.27 10.89 -7.36
N VAL A 198 7.81 9.69 -7.59
CA VAL A 198 8.82 9.12 -6.69
C VAL A 198 10.09 9.99 -6.69
N ALA A 199 10.57 10.40 -7.87
CA ALA A 199 11.75 11.26 -7.97
C ALA A 199 11.54 12.58 -7.21
N MET A 200 10.36 13.20 -7.33
CA MET A 200 10.01 14.44 -6.63
C MET A 200 10.03 14.25 -5.11
N VAL A 201 9.48 13.16 -4.57
CA VAL A 201 9.52 12.89 -3.12
C VAL A 201 10.95 13.01 -2.57
N TYR A 202 11.92 12.39 -3.24
CA TYR A 202 13.32 12.43 -2.81
C TYR A 202 14.02 13.75 -3.14
N THR A 203 13.74 14.35 -4.30
CA THR A 203 14.25 15.68 -4.66
C THR A 203 13.87 16.72 -3.61
N PHE A 204 12.59 16.81 -3.24
CA PHE A 204 12.14 17.79 -2.27
C PHE A 204 12.56 17.43 -0.84
N ALA A 205 12.63 16.14 -0.50
CA ALA A 205 13.17 15.70 0.79
C ALA A 205 14.62 16.15 1.03
N VAL A 206 15.49 16.10 0.02
CA VAL A 206 16.89 16.53 0.17
C VAL A 206 17.04 18.05 0.05
N LEU A 207 16.26 18.71 -0.81
CA LEU A 207 16.31 20.17 -0.98
C LEU A 207 15.87 20.89 0.30
N LEU A 208 14.88 20.36 1.01
CA LEU A 208 14.38 20.94 2.26
C LEU A 208 15.36 20.77 3.44
N LYS A 209 16.34 19.84 3.37
CA LYS A 209 17.36 19.62 4.41
C LYS A 209 18.46 20.68 4.34
N THR A 210 18.16 21.91 4.75
CA THR A 210 19.07 23.06 4.62
C THR A 210 19.83 23.40 5.90
N ALA A 211 19.39 22.91 7.07
CA ALA A 211 19.96 23.29 8.36
C ALA A 211 21.42 22.80 8.57
N PRO A 212 22.18 23.45 9.47
CA PRO A 212 23.57 23.07 9.79
C PRO A 212 23.73 21.60 10.18
N GLU A 213 22.77 21.03 10.92
CA GLU A 213 22.76 19.62 11.35
C GLU A 213 22.79 18.65 10.18
N TRP A 214 22.25 19.06 9.02
CA TRP A 214 22.31 18.31 7.78
C TRP A 214 23.56 18.64 6.96
N ARG A 215 23.88 19.94 6.79
CA ARG A 215 24.83 20.41 5.77
C ARG A 215 26.26 20.61 6.25
N ARG A 216 26.45 20.93 7.52
CA ARG A 216 27.75 21.34 8.09
C ARG A 216 28.19 20.43 9.23
N ASP A 217 27.32 20.26 10.21
CA ASP A 217 27.62 19.60 11.49
C ASP A 217 27.36 18.08 11.39
N PHE A 218 26.52 17.65 10.44
CA PHE A 218 26.16 16.25 10.16
C PHE A 218 25.60 15.50 11.38
N SER A 219 24.93 16.20 12.28
CA SER A 219 24.32 15.68 13.52
C SER A 219 22.84 15.28 13.38
N ALA A 220 22.21 15.42 12.21
CA ALA A 220 20.77 15.21 12.08
C ALA A 220 20.30 13.78 12.42
N VAL A 221 21.05 12.73 12.06
CA VAL A 221 20.69 11.35 12.44
C VAL A 221 20.81 11.14 13.95
N TYR A 222 21.78 11.78 14.61
CA TYR A 222 21.87 11.76 16.07
C TYR A 222 20.59 12.34 16.70
N TYR A 223 20.15 13.51 16.24
CA TYR A 223 18.93 14.14 16.75
C TYR A 223 17.70 13.29 16.51
N ALA A 224 17.54 12.73 15.31
CA ALA A 224 16.42 11.84 15.00
C ALA A 224 16.37 10.60 15.92
N LEU A 225 17.53 10.00 16.24
CA LEU A 225 17.62 8.83 17.11
C LEU A 225 17.51 9.17 18.60
N GLN A 226 17.82 10.41 19.00
CA GLN A 226 17.64 10.85 20.39
C GLN A 226 16.19 11.08 20.79
N ILE A 227 15.25 11.14 19.85
CA ILE A 227 13.82 11.25 20.14
C ILE A 227 13.30 9.92 20.72
N GLN A 228 13.31 9.83 22.04
CA GLN A 228 13.04 8.60 22.80
C GLN A 228 11.63 8.09 22.58
N GLN A 229 10.65 8.95 22.28
CA GLN A 229 9.29 8.51 21.96
C GLN A 229 9.14 7.78 20.61
N ILE A 230 10.12 7.87 19.71
CA ILE A 230 10.06 7.20 18.40
C ILE A 230 11.17 6.17 18.20
N THR A 231 12.24 6.16 19.00
CA THR A 231 13.39 5.30 18.71
C THR A 231 13.18 3.85 19.14
N TYR A 232 13.53 2.90 18.26
CA TYR A 232 13.58 1.46 18.57
C TYR A 232 14.91 1.07 19.24
N PRO A 233 15.02 -0.12 19.86
CA PRO A 233 16.27 -0.59 20.46
C PRO A 233 17.49 -0.54 19.53
N LEU A 234 17.32 -0.83 18.24
CA LEU A 234 18.42 -0.70 17.27
C LEU A 234 18.87 0.76 17.10
N GLY A 235 17.93 1.72 17.08
CA GLY A 235 18.26 3.14 17.06
C GLY A 235 18.99 3.60 18.32
N GLN A 236 18.59 3.10 19.49
CA GLN A 236 19.30 3.34 20.75
C GLN A 236 20.71 2.74 20.74
N LEU A 237 20.87 1.54 20.16
CA LEU A 237 22.18 0.92 19.97
C LEU A 237 23.08 1.79 19.09
N LEU A 238 22.56 2.34 17.98
CA LEU A 238 23.33 3.21 17.07
C LEU A 238 23.87 4.47 17.76
N LEU A 239 23.16 5.02 18.77
CA LEU A 239 23.65 6.17 19.54
C LEU A 239 24.97 5.90 20.28
N HIS A 240 25.30 4.63 20.55
CA HIS A 240 26.58 4.25 21.18
C HIS A 240 27.77 4.33 20.22
N PHE A 241 27.54 4.59 18.94
CA PHE A 241 28.57 4.72 17.91
C PHE A 241 28.64 6.17 17.38
N PRO A 242 29.06 7.16 18.19
CA PRO A 242 29.00 8.58 17.81
C PRO A 242 29.83 8.92 16.58
N LYS A 243 30.90 8.16 16.29
CA LYS A 243 31.71 8.33 15.07
C LYS A 243 30.99 7.87 13.80
N LEU A 244 29.99 6.98 13.91
CA LEU A 244 29.21 6.47 12.79
C LEU A 244 28.08 7.43 12.38
N LEU A 245 27.45 8.11 13.34
CA LEU A 245 26.26 8.94 13.11
C LEU A 245 26.47 10.05 12.05
N PRO A 246 27.60 10.79 12.00
CA PRO A 246 27.85 11.76 10.94
C PRO A 246 27.91 11.13 9.54
N TRP A 247 28.44 9.91 9.44
CA TRP A 247 28.46 9.17 8.17
C TRP A 247 27.07 8.72 7.76
N LEU A 248 26.21 8.33 8.70
CA LEU A 248 24.80 8.04 8.41
C LEU A 248 24.04 9.29 7.97
N THR A 249 24.31 10.46 8.57
CA THR A 249 23.73 11.74 8.12
C THR A 249 24.13 12.07 6.68
N ARG A 250 25.43 12.00 6.37
CA ARG A 250 25.93 12.20 5.00
C ARG A 250 25.35 11.17 4.03
N GLY A 251 25.34 9.90 4.43
CA GLY A 251 24.80 8.80 3.64
C GLY A 251 23.33 9.02 3.29
N THR A 252 22.53 9.49 4.24
CA THR A 252 21.12 9.84 4.01
C THR A 252 20.98 10.92 2.93
N LEU A 253 21.74 12.02 3.03
CA LEU A 253 21.70 13.09 2.02
C LEU A 253 22.16 12.63 0.63
N VAL A 254 23.26 11.88 0.57
CA VAL A 254 23.78 11.34 -0.70
C VAL A 254 22.78 10.39 -1.33
N GLN A 255 22.17 9.51 -0.53
CA GLN A 255 21.19 8.54 -0.98
C GLN A 255 19.92 9.21 -1.50
N GLU A 256 19.32 10.13 -0.73
CA GLU A 256 18.15 10.89 -1.15
C GLU A 256 18.44 11.73 -2.42
N GLY A 257 19.61 12.36 -2.51
CA GLY A 257 20.02 13.12 -3.69
C GLY A 257 20.32 12.27 -4.92
N ALA A 258 20.84 11.06 -4.74
CA ALA A 258 21.16 10.14 -5.84
C ALA A 258 19.92 9.50 -6.46
N ILE A 259 18.88 9.21 -5.66
CA ILE A 259 17.65 8.56 -6.13
C ILE A 259 17.02 9.28 -7.35
N PRO A 260 16.70 10.59 -7.34
CA PRO A 260 16.07 11.23 -8.49
C PRO A 260 16.95 11.18 -9.74
N LEU A 261 18.27 11.31 -9.60
CA LEU A 261 19.22 11.20 -10.72
C LEU A 261 19.19 9.78 -11.32
N LEU A 262 19.16 8.75 -10.48
CA LEU A 262 19.10 7.35 -10.89
C LEU A 262 17.77 6.98 -11.55
N LEU A 263 16.65 7.57 -11.11
CA LEU A 263 15.33 7.30 -11.67
C LEU A 263 15.10 8.00 -13.02
N LEU A 264 15.64 9.21 -13.18
CA LEU A 264 15.41 10.06 -14.34
C LEU A 264 16.47 9.93 -15.43
N THR A 265 17.65 9.37 -15.13
CA THR A 265 18.71 9.21 -16.14
C THR A 265 18.27 8.28 -17.29
N PRO A 266 18.50 8.67 -18.56
CA PRO A 266 18.32 7.78 -19.69
C PRO A 266 19.47 6.77 -19.83
N PHE A 267 20.65 7.09 -19.28
CA PHE A 267 21.85 6.28 -19.41
C PHE A 267 21.80 5.08 -18.47
N LEU A 268 22.02 3.87 -19.01
CA LEU A 268 21.91 2.62 -18.25
C LEU A 268 20.61 2.55 -17.42
N ALA A 269 19.50 3.04 -17.98
CA ALA A 269 18.26 3.27 -17.24
C ALA A 269 17.72 2.05 -16.49
N GLY A 270 17.94 0.83 -17.01
CA GLY A 270 17.62 -0.41 -16.30
C GLY A 270 18.42 -0.53 -14.99
N PRO A 271 19.75 -0.77 -15.05
CA PRO A 271 20.60 -0.83 -13.86
C PRO A 271 20.44 0.38 -12.92
N ALA A 272 20.37 1.61 -13.46
CA ALA A 272 20.25 2.83 -12.66
C ALA A 272 18.93 2.86 -11.87
N ARG A 273 17.79 2.58 -12.52
CA ARG A 273 16.49 2.53 -11.86
C ARG A 273 16.41 1.41 -10.83
N MET A 274 17.02 0.26 -11.11
CA MET A 274 17.11 -0.84 -10.14
C MET A 274 17.91 -0.42 -8.90
N LEU A 275 19.05 0.24 -9.08
CA LEU A 275 19.83 0.78 -7.97
C LEU A 275 19.00 1.80 -7.17
N GLY A 276 18.28 2.71 -7.84
CA GLY A 276 17.36 3.64 -7.19
C GLY A 276 16.29 2.93 -6.35
N ALA A 277 15.65 1.89 -6.89
CA ALA A 277 14.66 1.09 -6.16
C ALA A 277 15.27 0.40 -4.92
N VAL A 278 16.47 -0.18 -5.05
CA VAL A 278 17.19 -0.80 -3.92
C VAL A 278 17.55 0.23 -2.86
N LEU A 279 18.05 1.40 -3.25
CA LEU A 279 18.37 2.49 -2.32
C LEU A 279 17.12 2.96 -1.57
N ILE A 280 15.97 3.09 -2.24
CA ILE A 280 14.71 3.42 -1.56
C ILE A 280 14.37 2.38 -0.49
N ILE A 281 14.40 1.09 -0.85
CA ILE A 281 14.07 -0.02 0.07
C ILE A 281 15.04 -0.04 1.25
N LEU A 282 16.35 0.04 1.01
CA LEU A 282 17.36 0.01 2.06
C LEU A 282 17.21 1.19 3.03
N LEU A 283 16.95 2.40 2.54
CA LEU A 283 16.68 3.56 3.38
C LEU A 283 15.50 3.30 4.32
N HIS A 284 14.38 2.82 3.78
CA HIS A 284 13.14 2.67 4.55
C HIS A 284 13.17 1.46 5.48
N VAL A 285 13.86 0.39 5.11
CA VAL A 285 14.15 -0.73 6.03
C VAL A 285 15.01 -0.25 7.19
N ALA A 286 16.09 0.51 6.92
CA ALA A 286 16.95 1.04 7.98
C ALA A 286 16.18 1.98 8.92
N LEU A 287 15.36 2.89 8.37
CA LEU A 287 14.50 3.76 9.17
C LEU A 287 13.46 2.95 9.97
N GLY A 288 12.77 2.00 9.34
CA GLY A 288 11.74 1.19 10.00
C GLY A 288 12.27 0.29 11.12
N LEU A 289 13.53 -0.12 11.05
CA LEU A 289 14.21 -0.87 12.12
C LEU A 289 14.73 0.04 13.24
N SER A 290 15.01 1.32 12.95
CA SER A 290 15.65 2.24 13.91
C SER A 290 14.66 3.17 14.61
N ILE A 291 13.56 3.55 13.94
CA ILE A 291 12.54 4.47 14.44
C ILE A 291 11.11 4.00 14.10
N ARG A 292 10.18 4.21 15.04
CA ARG A 292 8.75 3.88 15.00
C ARG A 292 7.99 4.83 14.08
N LEU A 293 8.10 4.66 12.76
CA LEU A 293 7.37 5.46 11.76
C LEU A 293 5.99 4.89 11.37
N GLY A 294 5.55 3.81 12.03
CA GLY A 294 4.34 3.08 11.68
C GLY A 294 4.40 2.57 10.24
N HIS A 295 3.39 2.91 9.44
CA HIS A 295 3.18 2.36 8.11
C HIS A 295 4.13 2.90 7.03
N PHE A 296 4.81 4.02 7.28
CA PHE A 296 5.54 4.75 6.24
C PHE A 296 6.64 3.90 5.54
N PRO A 297 7.51 3.16 6.23
CA PRO A 297 8.49 2.29 5.58
C PRO A 297 7.89 1.30 4.58
N TYR A 298 6.74 0.69 4.91
CA TYR A 298 6.07 -0.28 4.04
C TYR A 298 5.49 0.40 2.79
N ILE A 299 4.94 1.61 2.94
CA ILE A 299 4.41 2.43 1.85
C ILE A 299 5.53 2.80 0.87
N ALA A 300 6.68 3.24 1.38
CA ALA A 300 7.82 3.61 0.55
C ALA A 300 8.47 2.40 -0.14
N CYS A 301 8.58 1.25 0.53
CA CYS A 301 9.02 0.01 -0.12
C CYS A 301 8.05 -0.41 -1.24
N THR A 302 6.74 -0.23 -1.03
CA THR A 302 5.71 -0.48 -2.06
C THR A 302 5.89 0.46 -3.25
N ALA A 303 6.21 1.73 -3.01
CA ALA A 303 6.50 2.72 -4.05
C ALA A 303 7.72 2.39 -4.91
N ALA A 304 8.68 1.61 -4.38
CA ALA A 304 9.86 1.17 -5.11
C ALA A 304 9.59 -0.02 -6.05
N LEU A 305 8.59 -0.85 -5.75
CA LEU A 305 8.25 -2.03 -6.56
C LEU A 305 8.01 -1.75 -8.06
N PRO A 306 7.20 -0.74 -8.47
CA PRO A 306 6.99 -0.46 -9.88
C PRO A 306 8.28 -0.04 -10.61
N LEU A 307 9.30 0.43 -9.88
CA LEU A 307 10.58 0.89 -10.44
C LEU A 307 11.50 -0.28 -10.81
N ILE A 308 11.23 -1.51 -10.36
CA ILE A 308 11.98 -2.70 -10.77
C ILE A 308 11.85 -2.85 -12.30
N PRO A 309 12.92 -2.67 -13.07
CA PRO A 309 12.83 -2.55 -14.53
C PRO A 309 12.78 -3.93 -15.20
N THR A 310 12.27 -3.98 -16.43
CA THR A 310 12.32 -5.20 -17.26
C THR A 310 13.73 -5.78 -17.38
N TRP A 311 14.77 -4.93 -17.39
CA TRP A 311 16.17 -5.37 -17.37
C TRP A 311 16.47 -6.37 -16.25
N PHE A 312 15.98 -6.13 -15.03
CA PHE A 312 16.21 -7.01 -13.88
C PHE A 312 15.55 -8.37 -14.09
N TRP A 313 14.28 -8.36 -14.51
CA TRP A 313 13.51 -9.58 -14.76
C TRP A 313 14.05 -10.42 -15.92
N GLU A 314 14.71 -9.79 -16.89
CA GLU A 314 15.31 -10.46 -18.05
C GLU A 314 16.77 -10.92 -17.81
N LEU A 315 17.33 -10.70 -16.61
CA LEU A 315 18.63 -11.25 -16.26
C LEU A 315 18.62 -12.77 -16.38
N LYS A 316 19.63 -13.35 -17.04
CA LYS A 316 19.69 -14.80 -17.32
C LYS A 316 19.50 -15.66 -16.07
N TRP A 317 20.09 -15.25 -14.94
CA TRP A 317 19.98 -15.98 -13.68
C TRP A 317 18.56 -15.89 -13.08
N ILE A 318 17.89 -14.73 -13.16
CA ILE A 318 16.49 -14.55 -12.76
C ILE A 318 15.59 -15.45 -13.61
N ARG A 319 15.74 -15.41 -14.93
CA ARG A 319 14.95 -16.25 -15.85
C ARG A 319 15.14 -17.75 -15.60
N ARG A 320 16.37 -18.17 -15.31
CA ARG A 320 16.67 -19.57 -14.95
C ARG A 320 16.09 -19.98 -13.59
N ARG A 321 16.20 -19.10 -12.59
CA ARG A 321 15.76 -19.39 -11.22
C ARG A 321 14.24 -19.28 -11.03
N PHE A 322 13.62 -18.38 -11.80
CA PHE A 322 12.21 -18.01 -11.73
C PHE A 322 11.56 -17.99 -13.14
N PRO A 323 11.54 -19.11 -13.88
CA PRO A 323 11.06 -19.17 -15.28
C PRO A 323 9.58 -18.79 -15.44
N TRP A 324 8.80 -18.83 -14.36
CA TRP A 324 7.40 -18.41 -14.33
C TRP A 324 7.20 -16.90 -14.30
N LEU A 325 8.22 -16.14 -13.92
CA LEU A 325 8.23 -14.69 -14.00
C LEU A 325 8.70 -14.20 -15.38
N SER A 326 9.40 -15.01 -16.17
CA SER A 326 9.91 -14.62 -17.49
C SER A 326 8.97 -14.92 -18.66
N GLY A 327 7.80 -15.51 -18.39
CA GLY A 327 6.87 -15.96 -19.44
C GLY A 327 7.35 -17.20 -20.20
N GLU A 328 8.45 -17.82 -19.78
CA GLU A 328 9.05 -19.00 -20.42
C GLU A 328 8.68 -20.31 -19.73
N SER A 329 7.87 -20.23 -18.67
CA SER A 329 7.44 -21.39 -17.92
C SER A 329 6.72 -22.41 -18.80
N MET A 330 7.20 -23.64 -18.71
CA MET A 330 6.54 -24.84 -19.24
C MET A 330 5.62 -25.50 -18.21
N ALA A 331 5.36 -24.85 -17.07
CA ALA A 331 4.50 -25.39 -16.03
C ALA A 331 3.10 -25.70 -16.57
N GLY A 332 2.64 -26.92 -16.27
CA GLY A 332 1.37 -27.44 -16.74
C GLY A 332 1.37 -27.96 -18.18
N PHE A 333 2.54 -28.07 -18.83
CA PHE A 333 2.64 -28.68 -20.17
C PHE A 333 2.14 -30.12 -20.17
N GLY A 334 1.30 -30.48 -21.14
CA GLY A 334 0.64 -31.79 -21.23
C GLY A 334 -0.48 -32.01 -20.23
N THR A 335 -0.70 -31.11 -19.28
CA THR A 335 -1.83 -31.17 -18.33
C THR A 335 -3.09 -30.59 -18.97
N ARG A 336 -4.17 -31.36 -18.93
CA ARG A 336 -5.49 -30.98 -19.47
C ARG A 336 -6.49 -30.86 -18.33
N VAL A 337 -7.29 -29.79 -18.34
CA VAL A 337 -8.36 -29.56 -17.36
C VAL A 337 -9.69 -29.53 -18.08
N TYR A 338 -10.53 -30.53 -17.80
CA TYR A 338 -11.89 -30.61 -18.30
C TYR A 338 -12.86 -29.94 -17.33
N TYR A 339 -13.67 -29.03 -17.86
CA TYR A 339 -14.62 -28.24 -17.08
C TYR A 339 -15.99 -28.14 -17.76
N ASP A 340 -17.01 -27.83 -16.97
CA ASP A 340 -18.38 -27.66 -17.46
C ASP A 340 -18.56 -26.28 -18.12
N ARG A 341 -18.75 -26.24 -19.45
CA ARG A 341 -18.97 -24.98 -20.19
C ARG A 341 -20.29 -24.29 -19.86
N ASN A 342 -21.30 -25.05 -19.41
CA ASN A 342 -22.62 -24.51 -19.08
C ASN A 342 -22.65 -23.85 -17.69
N CYS A 343 -21.59 -24.06 -16.89
CA CYS A 343 -21.41 -23.44 -15.59
C CYS A 343 -20.48 -22.23 -15.68
N SER A 344 -21.05 -21.01 -15.69
CA SER A 344 -20.32 -19.72 -15.72
C SER A 344 -19.27 -19.63 -14.61
N PHE A 345 -19.62 -20.03 -13.38
CA PHE A 345 -18.66 -20.08 -12.27
C PHE A 345 -17.50 -21.05 -12.53
N CYS A 346 -17.78 -22.25 -13.05
CA CYS A 346 -16.79 -23.29 -13.26
C CYS A 346 -15.75 -22.88 -14.32
N SER A 347 -16.20 -22.27 -15.42
CA SER A 347 -15.31 -21.72 -16.46
C SER A 347 -14.41 -20.62 -15.90
N LYS A 348 -14.96 -19.70 -15.10
CA LYS A 348 -14.16 -18.65 -14.43
C LYS A 348 -13.15 -19.24 -13.46
N LEU A 349 -13.57 -20.21 -12.65
CA LEU A 349 -12.73 -20.85 -11.65
C LEU A 349 -11.47 -21.48 -12.28
N VAL A 350 -11.62 -22.30 -13.32
CA VAL A 350 -10.46 -22.97 -13.95
C VAL A 350 -9.50 -21.97 -14.59
N ARG A 351 -10.03 -20.89 -15.18
CA ARG A 351 -9.25 -19.79 -15.75
C ARG A 351 -8.47 -19.02 -14.68
N ILE A 352 -9.11 -18.70 -13.56
CA ILE A 352 -8.49 -18.04 -12.41
C ILE A 352 -7.43 -18.95 -11.78
N VAL A 353 -7.74 -20.23 -11.53
CA VAL A 353 -6.79 -21.21 -10.99
C VAL A 353 -5.54 -21.31 -11.88
N ARG A 354 -5.71 -21.44 -13.20
CA ARG A 354 -4.59 -21.45 -14.15
C ARG A 354 -3.73 -20.18 -14.05
N ALA A 355 -4.36 -19.02 -13.94
CA ALA A 355 -3.67 -17.72 -13.87
C ALA A 355 -2.89 -17.54 -12.56
N PHE A 356 -3.51 -17.82 -11.40
CA PHE A 356 -2.88 -17.66 -10.08
C PHE A 356 -1.84 -18.73 -9.78
N LEU A 357 -2.03 -19.97 -10.25
CA LEU A 357 -1.02 -21.03 -10.12
C LEU A 357 0.13 -20.89 -11.14
N VAL A 358 0.05 -19.91 -12.06
CA VAL A 358 1.05 -19.64 -13.11
C VAL A 358 1.34 -20.89 -13.94
N LEU A 359 0.26 -21.48 -14.48
CA LEU A 359 0.28 -22.68 -15.31
C LEU A 359 -0.03 -22.34 -16.78
N PRO A 360 0.83 -21.57 -17.49
CA PRO A 360 0.51 -21.02 -18.80
C PRO A 360 0.33 -22.08 -19.90
N LYS A 361 0.83 -23.30 -19.69
CA LYS A 361 0.74 -24.40 -20.67
C LYS A 361 -0.39 -25.40 -20.39
N THR A 362 -1.15 -25.21 -19.31
CA THR A 362 -2.31 -26.05 -19.03
C THR A 362 -3.44 -25.74 -20.00
N GLU A 363 -3.90 -26.79 -20.68
CA GLU A 363 -5.02 -26.73 -21.61
C GLU A 363 -6.34 -26.77 -20.84
N LEU A 364 -7.23 -25.81 -21.13
CA LEU A 364 -8.57 -25.75 -20.55
C LEU A 364 -9.56 -26.18 -21.62
N ILE A 365 -10.17 -27.34 -21.43
CA ILE A 365 -11.01 -27.99 -22.43
C ILE A 365 -12.43 -28.15 -21.87
N PRO A 366 -13.46 -27.67 -22.56
CA PRO A 366 -14.83 -28.00 -22.22
C PRO A 366 -15.10 -29.52 -22.24
N ALA A 367 -15.61 -30.10 -21.16
CA ALA A 367 -15.87 -31.54 -21.09
C ALA A 367 -16.85 -32.02 -22.17
N GLN A 368 -17.79 -31.17 -22.58
CA GLN A 368 -18.81 -31.48 -23.60
C GLN A 368 -18.25 -31.63 -25.03
N GLU A 369 -16.96 -31.38 -25.25
CA GLU A 369 -16.32 -31.76 -26.53
C GLU A 369 -16.11 -33.27 -26.64
N PHE A 370 -16.18 -34.01 -25.51
CA PHE A 370 -15.90 -35.44 -25.42
C PHE A 370 -17.01 -36.15 -24.64
N PRO A 371 -17.93 -36.90 -25.29
CA PRO A 371 -19.09 -37.50 -24.63
C PRO A 371 -18.75 -38.38 -23.42
N VAL A 372 -17.68 -39.16 -23.50
CA VAL A 372 -17.22 -40.02 -22.39
C VAL A 372 -16.76 -39.19 -21.19
N THR A 373 -15.95 -38.15 -21.45
CA THR A 373 -15.44 -37.25 -20.40
C THR A 373 -16.56 -36.43 -19.77
N GLU A 374 -17.58 -36.03 -20.55
CA GLU A 374 -18.76 -35.37 -20.00
C GLU A 374 -19.54 -36.26 -19.05
N LEU A 375 -19.80 -37.52 -19.43
CA LEU A 375 -20.50 -38.49 -18.58
C LEU A 375 -19.73 -38.76 -17.29
N GLU A 376 -18.43 -38.97 -17.38
CA GLU A 376 -17.55 -39.14 -16.24
C GLU A 376 -17.54 -37.92 -15.31
N MET A 377 -17.47 -36.70 -15.87
CA MET A 377 -17.49 -35.46 -15.09
C MET A 377 -18.80 -35.32 -14.29
N ARG A 378 -19.92 -35.74 -14.89
CA ARG A 378 -21.25 -35.76 -14.25
C ARG A 378 -21.34 -36.83 -13.18
N ASP A 379 -20.87 -38.05 -13.45
CA ASP A 379 -20.88 -39.17 -12.51
C ASP A 379 -20.01 -38.89 -11.27
N GLN A 380 -18.77 -38.45 -11.49
CA GLN A 380 -17.83 -38.10 -10.43
C GLN A 380 -18.18 -36.79 -9.71
N LYS A 381 -19.16 -36.04 -10.24
CA LYS A 381 -19.56 -34.69 -9.77
C LYS A 381 -18.35 -33.79 -9.58
N SER A 382 -17.48 -33.74 -10.59
CA SER A 382 -16.16 -33.16 -10.46
C SER A 382 -15.63 -32.65 -11.79
N TRP A 383 -14.92 -31.52 -11.79
CA TRP A 383 -13.95 -31.21 -12.84
C TRP A 383 -12.85 -32.30 -12.90
N ILE A 384 -12.21 -32.46 -14.06
CA ILE A 384 -11.25 -33.53 -14.28
C ILE A 384 -9.91 -32.91 -14.69
N VAL A 385 -8.86 -33.23 -13.95
CA VAL A 385 -7.48 -32.89 -14.33
C VAL A 385 -6.81 -34.16 -14.82
N VAL A 386 -6.21 -34.09 -15.99
CA VAL A 386 -5.49 -35.21 -16.62
C VAL A 386 -4.03 -34.81 -16.78
N ASP A 387 -3.13 -35.60 -16.20
CA ASP A 387 -1.70 -35.37 -16.30
C ASP A 387 -1.13 -35.87 -17.65
N PRO A 388 0.15 -35.58 -17.96
CA PRO A 388 0.77 -36.01 -19.21
C PRO A 388 0.80 -37.54 -19.39
N GLU A 389 0.80 -38.30 -18.29
CA GLU A 389 0.74 -39.77 -18.29
C GLU A 389 -0.68 -40.31 -18.48
N GLY A 390 -1.69 -39.44 -18.53
CA GLY A 390 -3.10 -39.79 -18.72
C GLY A 390 -3.84 -40.15 -17.43
N ARG A 391 -3.22 -40.00 -16.25
CA ARG A 391 -3.90 -40.25 -14.97
C ARG A 391 -4.89 -39.13 -14.69
N ARG A 392 -6.05 -39.51 -14.15
CA ARG A 392 -7.18 -38.61 -13.90
C ARG A 392 -7.31 -38.30 -12.42
N TYR A 393 -7.51 -37.03 -12.11
CA TYR A 393 -7.68 -36.52 -10.75
C TYR A 393 -9.02 -35.76 -10.65
N TYR A 394 -9.67 -35.90 -9.48
CA TYR A 394 -11.00 -35.37 -9.20
C TYR A 394 -11.02 -34.51 -7.93
N LYS A 395 -12.02 -33.63 -7.84
CA LYS A 395 -12.39 -32.79 -6.68
C LYS A 395 -11.16 -32.06 -6.10
N TRP A 396 -10.85 -32.31 -4.83
CA TRP A 396 -9.69 -31.76 -4.15
C TRP A 396 -8.37 -32.24 -4.75
N ARG A 397 -8.26 -33.53 -5.12
CA ARG A 397 -7.03 -34.10 -5.67
C ARG A 397 -6.65 -33.48 -7.02
N ALA A 398 -7.63 -33.07 -7.81
CA ALA A 398 -7.43 -32.28 -9.02
C ALA A 398 -6.74 -30.94 -8.73
N LEU A 399 -7.22 -30.20 -7.72
CA LEU A 399 -6.58 -28.95 -7.29
C LEU A 399 -5.16 -29.19 -6.76
N VAL A 400 -4.98 -30.20 -5.91
CA VAL A 400 -3.67 -30.59 -5.36
C VAL A 400 -2.68 -30.92 -6.48
N HIS A 401 -3.13 -31.63 -7.52
CA HIS A 401 -2.29 -31.92 -8.68
C HIS A 401 -1.85 -30.63 -9.39
N LEU A 402 -2.77 -29.70 -9.67
CA LEU A 402 -2.43 -28.42 -10.27
C LEU A 402 -1.48 -27.59 -9.39
N VAL A 403 -1.69 -27.58 -8.07
CA VAL A 403 -0.77 -26.91 -7.12
C VAL A 403 0.62 -27.54 -7.16
N SER A 404 0.71 -28.88 -7.29
CA SER A 404 2.00 -29.57 -7.40
C SER A 404 2.78 -29.20 -8.66
N GLN A 405 2.08 -28.82 -9.73
CA GLN A 405 2.67 -28.31 -10.97
C GLN A 405 3.00 -26.81 -10.89
N SER A 406 2.50 -26.10 -9.88
CA SER A 406 2.72 -24.67 -9.74
C SER A 406 4.17 -24.38 -9.34
N PRO A 407 4.88 -23.53 -10.08
CA PRO A 407 6.25 -23.17 -9.74
C PRO A 407 6.36 -22.35 -8.44
N MET A 408 5.26 -21.70 -8.03
CA MET A 408 5.22 -20.87 -6.83
C MET A 408 4.65 -21.59 -5.61
N PHE A 409 3.71 -22.52 -5.81
CA PHE A 409 2.93 -23.12 -4.74
C PHE A 409 3.15 -24.63 -4.56
N SER A 410 4.06 -25.26 -5.32
CA SER A 410 4.33 -26.70 -5.20
C SER A 410 4.76 -27.13 -3.80
N CYS A 411 5.42 -26.27 -3.03
CA CYS A 411 5.80 -26.54 -1.64
C CYS A 411 4.59 -26.74 -0.70
N LEU A 412 3.40 -26.27 -1.07
CA LEU A 412 2.17 -26.47 -0.29
C LEU A 412 1.56 -27.86 -0.51
N THR A 413 2.01 -28.60 -1.53
CA THR A 413 1.46 -29.91 -1.90
C THR A 413 1.45 -30.91 -0.75
N PRO A 414 2.53 -31.11 0.04
CA PRO A 414 2.52 -32.06 1.15
C PRO A 414 1.47 -31.69 2.21
N VAL A 415 1.34 -30.40 2.51
CA VAL A 415 0.35 -29.89 3.46
C VAL A 415 -1.07 -30.16 2.93
N MET A 416 -1.34 -29.83 1.66
CA MET A 416 -2.65 -30.07 1.03
C MET A 416 -3.03 -31.54 0.87
N ARG A 417 -2.04 -32.45 0.89
CA ARG A 417 -2.23 -33.91 0.91
C ARG A 417 -2.43 -34.49 2.30
N SER A 418 -2.30 -33.69 3.36
CA SER A 418 -2.62 -34.16 4.72
C SER A 418 -4.08 -34.61 4.82
N GLU A 419 -4.34 -35.65 5.61
CA GLU A 419 -5.69 -36.22 5.76
C GLU A 419 -6.72 -35.16 6.21
N TRP A 420 -6.30 -34.25 7.09
CA TRP A 420 -7.17 -33.18 7.58
C TRP A 420 -7.59 -32.23 6.44
N LEU A 421 -6.65 -31.77 5.61
CA LEU A 421 -6.95 -30.91 4.47
C LEU A 421 -7.66 -31.66 3.35
N GLU A 422 -7.34 -32.92 3.10
CA GLU A 422 -8.03 -33.71 2.08
C GLU A 422 -9.51 -33.92 2.44
N ARG A 423 -9.79 -34.28 3.70
CA ARG A 423 -11.15 -34.45 4.20
C ARG A 423 -11.95 -33.15 4.12
N ASN A 424 -11.36 -32.04 4.58
CA ASN A 424 -12.04 -30.75 4.54
C ASN A 424 -12.17 -30.23 3.11
N GLY A 425 -11.11 -30.29 2.31
CA GLY A 425 -11.08 -29.87 0.91
C GLY A 425 -12.13 -30.56 0.05
N ARG A 426 -12.39 -31.86 0.30
CA ARG A 426 -13.52 -32.57 -0.30
C ARG A 426 -14.87 -31.97 0.10
N LYS A 427 -15.09 -31.68 1.39
CA LYS A 427 -16.34 -31.04 1.87
C LYS A 427 -16.53 -29.65 1.25
N TRP A 428 -15.46 -28.86 1.13
CA TRP A 428 -15.46 -27.56 0.47
C TRP A 428 -15.86 -27.70 -1.00
N TYR A 429 -15.26 -28.65 -1.72
CA TYR A 429 -15.61 -28.92 -3.12
C TYR A 429 -17.07 -29.35 -3.28
N GLU A 430 -17.57 -30.23 -2.42
CA GLU A 430 -18.97 -30.67 -2.41
C GLU A 430 -19.94 -29.54 -2.05
N ALA A 431 -19.52 -28.56 -1.24
CA ALA A 431 -20.31 -27.35 -1.00
C ALA A 431 -20.36 -26.45 -2.25
N ILE A 432 -19.25 -26.33 -2.99
CA ILE A 432 -19.21 -25.59 -4.27
C ILE A 432 -20.10 -26.26 -5.31
N GLU A 433 -19.99 -27.57 -5.46
CA GLU A 433 -20.78 -28.36 -6.42
C GLU A 433 -22.29 -28.20 -6.18
N ARG A 434 -22.75 -28.38 -4.93
CA ARG A 434 -24.15 -28.16 -4.53
C ARG A 434 -24.66 -26.74 -4.77
N ASN A 435 -23.78 -25.75 -4.82
CA ASN A 435 -24.15 -24.34 -4.96
C ASN A 435 -23.71 -23.72 -6.30
N ARG A 436 -23.26 -24.49 -7.29
CA ARG A 436 -22.65 -23.97 -8.52
C ARG A 436 -23.56 -23.00 -9.30
N ASP A 437 -24.87 -23.21 -9.26
CA ASP A 437 -25.84 -22.33 -9.92
C ASP A 437 -25.99 -20.99 -9.18
N LYS A 438 -26.06 -21.03 -7.84
CA LYS A 438 -26.05 -19.83 -7.00
C LYS A 438 -24.74 -19.06 -7.19
N LEU A 439 -23.60 -19.75 -7.16
CA LEU A 439 -22.27 -19.17 -7.38
C LEU A 439 -22.12 -18.56 -8.76
N SER A 440 -22.71 -19.17 -9.79
CA SER A 440 -22.76 -18.59 -11.14
C SER A 440 -23.47 -17.23 -11.10
N ARG A 441 -24.69 -17.16 -10.55
CA ARG A 441 -25.43 -15.90 -10.40
C ARG A 441 -24.67 -14.84 -9.60
N TYR A 442 -24.06 -15.21 -8.47
CA TYR A 442 -23.31 -14.27 -7.61
C TYR A 442 -22.00 -13.79 -8.21
N THR A 443 -21.40 -14.53 -9.15
CA THR A 443 -20.13 -14.16 -9.78
C THR A 443 -20.31 -13.59 -11.19
N ASP A 444 -21.54 -13.48 -11.69
CA ASP A 444 -21.80 -12.98 -13.04
C ASP A 444 -21.44 -11.51 -13.25
N TRP A 445 -21.23 -10.73 -12.20
CA TRP A 445 -20.66 -9.40 -12.33
C TRP A 445 -19.14 -9.42 -12.61
N ILE A 446 -18.46 -10.53 -12.31
CA ILE A 446 -17.04 -10.77 -12.63
C ILE A 446 -16.96 -11.37 -14.05
N ARG A 447 -16.94 -10.51 -15.05
CA ARG A 447 -16.89 -10.90 -16.48
C ARG A 447 -15.53 -10.55 -17.09
N SER A 448 -15.16 -11.28 -18.13
CA SER A 448 -14.02 -10.94 -18.99
C SER A 448 -14.20 -9.53 -19.56
N ARG A 449 -13.13 -8.74 -19.60
CA ARG A 449 -13.11 -7.39 -20.18
C ARG A 449 -11.84 -7.21 -21.01
N PRO A 450 -11.92 -6.45 -22.13
CA PRO A 450 -10.73 -6.13 -22.91
C PRO A 450 -9.80 -5.25 -22.07
N LEU A 451 -8.51 -5.62 -22.01
CA LEU A 451 -7.48 -4.81 -21.39
C LEU A 451 -6.94 -3.81 -22.42
N ASN A 452 -7.41 -2.57 -22.35
CA ASN A 452 -6.81 -1.48 -23.11
C ASN A 452 -5.53 -1.02 -22.39
N LEU A 453 -4.39 -1.51 -22.89
CA LEU A 453 -3.05 -1.07 -22.49
C LEU A 453 -2.72 0.30 -23.09
N LYS A 454 -3.36 0.72 -24.19
CA LYS A 454 -3.14 2.04 -24.77
C LYS A 454 -3.71 3.12 -23.84
N THR A 455 -2.89 4.12 -23.52
CA THR A 455 -3.33 5.36 -22.87
C THR A 455 -4.11 6.21 -23.85
N SER A 456 -5.33 6.59 -23.48
CA SER A 456 -6.12 7.55 -24.26
C SER A 456 -5.47 8.94 -24.24
N PRO A 457 -5.67 9.78 -25.27
CA PRO A 457 -5.13 11.15 -25.30
C PRO A 457 -5.51 11.99 -24.09
N GLY A 458 -6.75 11.88 -23.58
CA GLY A 458 -7.19 12.61 -22.39
C GLY A 458 -6.40 12.23 -21.14
N VAL A 459 -6.21 10.94 -20.89
CA VAL A 459 -5.35 10.44 -19.80
C VAL A 459 -3.90 10.88 -19.99
N THR A 460 -3.43 10.96 -21.23
CA THR A 460 -2.08 11.48 -21.54
C THR A 460 -1.92 12.92 -21.08
N VAL A 461 -2.82 13.81 -21.51
CA VAL A 461 -2.82 15.22 -21.12
C VAL A 461 -2.95 15.35 -19.61
N PHE A 462 -3.89 14.62 -19.00
CA PHE A 462 -4.10 14.65 -17.56
C PHE A 462 -2.86 14.25 -16.77
N ALA A 463 -2.18 13.15 -17.14
CA ALA A 463 -0.97 12.72 -16.46
C ALA A 463 0.18 13.73 -16.57
N LEU A 464 0.33 14.39 -17.73
CA LEU A 464 1.33 15.44 -17.92
C LEU A 464 1.02 16.67 -17.06
N LEU A 465 -0.25 17.10 -17.02
CA LEU A 465 -0.70 18.19 -16.15
C LEU A 465 -0.48 17.85 -14.67
N LEU A 466 -0.73 16.60 -14.27
CA LEU A 466 -0.51 16.13 -12.90
C LEU A 466 0.97 16.21 -12.49
N ILE A 467 1.90 15.88 -13.40
CA ILE A 467 3.35 16.02 -13.16
C ILE A 467 3.71 17.49 -12.93
N VAL A 468 3.25 18.38 -13.83
CA VAL A 468 3.52 19.82 -13.73
C VAL A 468 2.91 20.40 -12.46
N PHE A 469 1.66 20.08 -12.18
CA PHE A 469 0.95 20.48 -10.97
C PHE A 469 1.70 20.04 -9.72
N THR A 470 2.08 18.77 -9.63
CA THR A 470 2.85 18.23 -8.50
C THR A 470 4.20 18.93 -8.34
N LEU A 471 4.89 19.21 -9.44
CA LEU A 471 6.16 19.93 -9.42
C LEU A 471 5.99 21.34 -8.84
N LEU A 472 5.00 22.09 -9.34
CA LEU A 472 4.71 23.45 -8.88
C LEU A 472 4.27 23.45 -7.41
N TRP A 473 3.44 22.48 -7.02
CA TRP A 473 3.03 22.28 -5.63
C TRP A 473 4.24 22.12 -4.72
N ASN A 474 5.13 21.17 -5.04
CA ASN A 474 6.29 20.92 -4.20
C ASN A 474 7.30 22.09 -4.24
N LEU A 475 7.44 22.78 -5.38
CA LEU A 475 8.28 23.97 -5.48
C LEU A 475 7.83 25.09 -4.52
N SER A 476 6.51 25.23 -4.34
CA SER A 476 5.96 26.19 -3.37
C SER A 476 6.37 25.93 -1.92
N SER A 477 6.79 24.71 -1.58
CA SER A 477 7.28 24.38 -0.25
C SER A 477 8.70 24.89 0.04
N ILE A 478 9.42 25.33 -1.00
CA ILE A 478 10.80 25.84 -0.91
C ILE A 478 10.86 27.34 -1.19
N VAL A 479 10.13 27.80 -2.20
CA VAL A 479 10.17 29.19 -2.67
C VAL A 479 8.75 29.73 -2.85
N HIS A 480 8.58 31.04 -2.69
CA HIS A 480 7.34 31.69 -3.08
C HIS A 480 7.19 31.66 -4.60
N VAL A 481 6.26 30.84 -5.09
CA VAL A 481 5.81 30.83 -6.49
C VAL A 481 4.59 31.75 -6.66
N PRO A 482 4.35 32.36 -7.85
CA PRO A 482 3.18 33.22 -8.08
C PRO A 482 1.85 32.47 -8.00
N PHE A 483 1.87 31.16 -8.25
CA PHE A 483 0.77 30.24 -7.99
C PHE A 483 0.71 29.97 -6.47
N GLN A 484 -0.44 30.17 -5.83
CA GLN A 484 -0.65 29.90 -4.40
C GLN A 484 -1.39 28.57 -4.20
N PRO A 485 -0.69 27.41 -4.22
CA PRO A 485 -1.32 26.09 -4.18
C PRO A 485 -2.18 25.84 -2.93
N TRP A 486 -1.92 26.52 -1.83
CA TRP A 486 -2.71 26.39 -0.60
C TRP A 486 -4.15 26.93 -0.73
N GLU A 487 -4.46 27.68 -1.80
CA GLU A 487 -5.81 28.11 -2.17
C GLU A 487 -6.45 27.21 -3.26
N ASP A 488 -5.73 26.21 -3.76
CA ASP A 488 -6.21 25.38 -4.88
C ASP A 488 -7.25 24.36 -4.39
N ALA A 489 -8.52 24.72 -4.61
CA ALA A 489 -9.65 23.87 -4.29
C ALA A 489 -9.55 22.47 -4.93
N LEU A 490 -8.94 22.33 -6.11
CA LEU A 490 -8.82 21.03 -6.77
C LEU A 490 -7.87 20.10 -6.00
N ALA A 491 -6.73 20.63 -5.57
CA ALA A 491 -5.74 19.89 -4.79
C ALA A 491 -6.31 19.42 -3.45
N ILE A 492 -7.02 20.31 -2.76
CA ILE A 492 -7.62 20.05 -1.45
C ILE A 492 -8.82 19.09 -1.59
N THR A 493 -9.62 19.23 -2.65
CA THR A 493 -10.77 18.34 -2.90
C THR A 493 -10.31 16.92 -3.24
N LEU A 494 -9.26 16.78 -4.04
CA LEU A 494 -8.66 15.49 -4.36
C LEU A 494 -7.66 15.01 -3.30
N ASP A 495 -7.40 15.82 -2.26
CA ASP A 495 -6.44 15.54 -1.19
C ASP A 495 -5.05 15.14 -1.77
N LEU A 496 -4.63 15.84 -2.82
CA LEU A 496 -3.33 15.68 -3.50
C LEU A 496 -2.29 16.70 -3.04
N ASP A 497 -2.64 17.54 -2.07
CA ASP A 497 -1.70 18.39 -1.34
C ASP A 497 -0.62 17.54 -0.68
N GLN A 498 0.64 17.95 -0.84
CA GLN A 498 1.78 17.17 -0.40
C GLN A 498 2.97 18.04 0.03
N LYS A 499 3.71 17.55 1.03
CA LYS A 499 4.97 18.15 1.49
C LYS A 499 5.89 17.05 1.99
N TRP A 500 7.16 17.11 1.60
CA TRP A 500 8.16 16.06 1.88
C TRP A 500 9.24 16.57 2.83
N ASP A 501 8.85 16.98 4.03
CA ASP A 501 9.70 17.70 5.01
C ASP A 501 10.08 16.86 6.24
N MET A 502 10.17 15.54 6.10
CA MET A 502 10.55 14.67 7.20
C MET A 502 11.94 15.03 7.75
N PHE A 503 11.98 15.45 9.02
CA PHE A 503 13.16 15.96 9.72
C PHE A 503 13.82 17.18 9.03
N SER A 504 13.00 18.02 8.39
CA SER A 504 13.44 19.20 7.64
C SER A 504 12.63 20.46 8.02
N PRO A 505 13.22 21.68 7.91
CA PRO A 505 14.62 21.93 7.57
C PRO A 505 15.58 21.53 8.70
N ASN A 506 15.12 21.62 9.95
CA ASN A 506 15.83 21.15 11.14
C ASN A 506 15.33 19.76 11.54
N PRO A 507 16.19 18.88 12.08
CA PRO A 507 15.72 17.65 12.70
C PRO A 507 14.84 17.94 13.91
N LEU A 508 14.01 16.96 14.30
CA LEU A 508 13.20 17.07 15.50
C LEU A 508 14.11 17.06 16.73
N THR A 509 13.90 18.01 17.64
CA THR A 509 14.65 18.12 18.91
C THR A 509 13.74 18.10 20.13
N TYR A 510 12.45 18.33 19.95
CA TYR A 510 11.45 18.34 21.02
C TYR A 510 10.95 16.92 21.30
N ASP A 511 11.02 16.52 22.56
CA ASP A 511 10.68 15.17 23.03
C ASP A 511 10.01 15.25 24.41
N GLY A 512 9.32 14.18 24.83
CA GLY A 512 8.63 14.18 26.12
C GLY A 512 7.56 13.10 26.28
N TYR A 513 6.92 13.12 27.44
CA TYR A 513 5.86 12.20 27.83
C TYR A 513 4.75 12.90 28.62
N TYR A 514 3.56 12.30 28.63
CA TYR A 514 2.39 12.85 29.31
C TYR A 514 2.26 12.32 30.74
N VAL A 515 1.81 13.19 31.64
CA VAL A 515 1.35 12.83 32.99
C VAL A 515 -0.02 13.47 33.18
N VAL A 516 -1.06 12.65 33.38
CA VAL A 516 -2.43 13.16 33.60
C VAL A 516 -2.87 12.82 35.00
N VAL A 517 -2.99 13.86 35.82
CA VAL A 517 -3.28 13.77 37.24
C VAL A 517 -4.73 14.10 37.45
N GLY A 518 -5.52 13.10 37.85
CA GLY A 518 -6.95 13.23 38.07
C GLY A 518 -7.31 13.20 39.54
N GLN A 519 -8.39 13.89 39.89
CA GLN A 519 -9.00 13.82 41.21
C GLN A 519 -10.36 13.15 41.11
N ARG A 520 -10.55 12.10 41.91
CA ARG A 520 -11.82 11.42 42.10
C ARG A 520 -12.75 12.18 43.04
N ARG A 521 -14.03 11.81 43.06
CA ARG A 521 -15.04 12.42 43.94
C ARG A 521 -14.75 12.21 45.43
N ASP A 522 -14.14 11.09 45.81
CA ASP A 522 -13.64 10.85 47.17
C ASP A 522 -12.37 11.65 47.52
N GLY A 523 -11.86 12.46 46.59
CA GLY A 523 -10.66 13.27 46.76
C GLY A 523 -9.36 12.53 46.41
N GLN A 524 -9.41 11.23 46.11
CA GLN A 524 -8.20 10.47 45.78
C GLN A 524 -7.59 10.93 44.45
N GLU A 525 -6.28 11.15 44.47
CA GLU A 525 -5.49 11.48 43.29
C GLU A 525 -5.11 10.20 42.52
N ILE A 526 -5.26 10.23 41.20
CA ILE A 526 -5.07 9.07 40.32
C ILE A 526 -4.33 9.45 39.03
N ASN A 527 -3.63 8.48 38.45
CA ASN A 527 -3.10 8.62 37.10
C ASN A 527 -4.18 8.21 36.09
N VAL A 528 -4.71 9.18 35.33
CA VAL A 528 -5.87 8.95 34.44
C VAL A 528 -5.51 8.03 33.26
N ILE A 529 -4.28 8.10 32.75
CA ILE A 529 -3.82 7.29 31.60
C ILE A 529 -3.45 5.86 32.06
N HIS A 530 -2.88 5.74 33.26
CA HIS A 530 -2.43 4.47 33.84
C HIS A 530 -2.97 4.30 35.26
N PRO A 531 -4.25 3.97 35.43
CA PRO A 531 -4.90 3.94 36.75
C PRO A 531 -4.29 2.92 37.71
N ASP A 532 -3.63 1.88 37.18
CA ASP A 532 -2.96 0.85 37.98
C ASP A 532 -1.57 1.30 38.50
N ARG A 533 -1.15 2.54 38.20
CA ARG A 533 0.16 3.09 38.58
C ARG A 533 -0.01 4.36 39.43
N PRO A 534 0.88 4.61 40.40
CA PRO A 534 0.88 5.87 41.14
C PRO A 534 1.20 7.04 40.19
N VAL A 535 0.73 8.24 40.58
CA VAL A 535 1.13 9.48 39.91
C VAL A 535 2.63 9.69 40.13
N THR A 536 3.38 9.87 39.05
CA THR A 536 4.80 10.19 39.10
C THR A 536 5.17 11.13 37.96
N TYR A 537 6.05 12.07 38.26
CA TYR A 537 6.66 12.98 37.29
C TYR A 537 8.08 12.54 36.91
N ALA A 538 8.53 11.40 37.45
CA ALA A 538 9.82 10.84 37.09
C ALA A 538 9.79 10.28 35.66
N LYS A 539 10.92 10.37 34.98
CA LYS A 539 11.08 9.82 33.64
C LYS A 539 10.77 8.31 33.65
N PRO A 540 9.89 7.81 32.77
CA PRO A 540 9.66 6.37 32.63
C PRO A 540 10.90 5.68 32.06
N GLU A 541 11.00 4.36 32.28
CA GLU A 541 12.07 3.53 31.69
C GLU A 541 12.09 3.65 30.17
N SER A 542 10.90 3.62 29.55
CA SER A 542 10.71 3.81 28.11
C SER A 542 9.63 4.87 27.86
N ILE A 543 10.04 5.99 27.25
CA ILE A 543 9.13 7.05 26.80
C ILE A 543 8.28 6.55 25.63
N ALA A 544 8.85 5.77 24.71
CA ALA A 544 8.13 5.25 23.55
C ALA A 544 6.93 4.39 23.94
N ASP A 545 7.02 3.67 25.06
CA ASP A 545 5.97 2.75 25.53
C ASP A 545 4.89 3.45 26.37
N GLN A 546 5.03 4.77 26.61
CA GLN A 546 3.93 5.59 27.13
C GLN A 546 2.85 5.83 26.07
N TYR A 547 3.15 5.59 24.80
CA TYR A 547 2.23 5.77 23.68
C TYR A 547 1.75 4.42 23.17
N LYS A 548 0.41 4.23 23.09
CA LYS A 548 -0.20 2.97 22.65
C LYS A 548 0.28 2.50 21.26
N ASN A 549 0.37 3.42 20.30
CA ASN A 549 0.86 3.19 18.94
C ASN A 549 1.29 4.52 18.29
N GLU A 550 1.74 4.49 17.03
CA GLU A 550 2.22 5.67 16.33
C GLU A 550 1.12 6.72 16.08
N ARG A 551 -0.14 6.30 15.94
CA ARG A 551 -1.29 7.21 15.72
C ARG A 551 -1.63 7.96 16.99
N TRP A 552 -1.68 7.26 18.12
CA TRP A 552 -1.80 7.86 19.44
C TRP A 552 -0.63 8.79 19.76
N ARG A 553 0.60 8.36 19.46
CA ARG A 553 1.78 9.23 19.60
C ARG A 553 1.65 10.47 18.74
N LYS A 554 1.27 10.35 17.46
CA LYS A 554 1.10 11.49 16.56
C LYS A 554 0.01 12.45 17.07
N TYR A 555 -1.11 11.91 17.54
CA TYR A 555 -2.18 12.69 18.15
C TYR A 555 -1.69 13.47 19.37
N LEU A 556 -1.14 12.77 20.36
CA LEU A 556 -0.70 13.36 21.63
C LEU A 556 0.47 14.33 21.41
N MET A 557 1.42 14.03 20.54
CA MET A 557 2.49 14.97 20.23
C MET A 557 2.01 16.22 19.49
N ASN A 558 0.95 16.11 18.69
CA ASN A 558 0.35 17.32 18.14
C ASN A 558 -0.33 18.14 19.26
N LEU A 559 -0.97 17.52 20.26
CA LEU A 559 -1.60 18.25 21.37
C LEU A 559 -0.62 19.08 22.22
N SER A 560 0.66 18.70 22.32
CA SER A 560 1.65 19.48 23.07
C SER A 560 2.04 20.76 22.35
N LEU A 561 1.85 20.83 21.03
CA LEU A 561 2.10 22.02 20.23
C LEU A 561 1.10 23.13 20.56
N LYS A 562 1.56 24.39 20.51
CA LYS A 562 0.76 25.57 20.82
C LYS A 562 -0.37 25.75 19.80
N GLU A 563 -0.12 25.42 18.54
CA GLU A 563 -1.05 25.53 17.41
C GLU A 563 -2.24 24.56 17.54
N SER A 564 -2.11 23.50 18.35
CA SER A 564 -3.16 22.49 18.55
C SER A 564 -3.92 22.66 19.88
N THR A 565 -3.83 23.83 20.52
CA THR A 565 -4.45 24.08 21.84
C THR A 565 -5.96 23.80 21.83
N GLU A 566 -6.67 24.13 20.75
CA GLU A 566 -8.12 23.89 20.66
C GLU A 566 -8.51 22.40 20.68
N TYR A 567 -7.62 21.48 20.29
CA TYR A 567 -7.88 20.05 20.37
C TYR A 567 -7.90 19.53 21.81
N ARG A 568 -7.23 20.21 22.75
CA ARG A 568 -7.07 19.77 24.15
C ARG A 568 -8.41 19.69 24.89
N LEU A 569 -9.33 20.61 24.59
CA LEU A 569 -10.70 20.57 25.12
C LEU A 569 -11.40 19.24 24.78
N TYR A 570 -11.31 18.81 23.53
CA TYR A 570 -12.00 17.60 23.07
C TYR A 570 -11.35 16.33 23.59
N TYR A 571 -10.02 16.32 23.73
CA TYR A 571 -9.32 15.25 24.43
C TYR A 571 -9.75 15.16 25.90
N GLY A 572 -9.82 16.30 26.60
CA GLY A 572 -10.27 16.33 27.99
C GLY A 572 -11.71 15.85 28.15
N ARG A 573 -12.63 16.32 27.30
CA ARG A 573 -14.02 15.84 27.30
C ARG A 573 -14.10 14.33 27.03
N TYR A 574 -13.25 13.81 26.14
CA TYR A 574 -13.14 12.38 25.89
C TYR A 574 -12.68 11.61 27.14
N LEU A 575 -11.65 12.09 27.85
CA LEU A 575 -11.18 11.47 29.09
C LEU A 575 -12.29 11.44 30.16
N CYS A 576 -12.98 12.56 30.41
CA CYS A 576 -14.12 12.59 31.34
C CYS A 576 -15.19 11.57 30.97
N ARG A 577 -15.63 11.55 29.70
CA ARG A 577 -16.64 10.59 29.24
C ARG A 577 -16.14 9.16 29.36
N SER A 578 -14.95 8.86 28.85
CA SER A 578 -14.39 7.51 28.84
C SER A 578 -14.22 6.97 30.26
N TRP A 579 -13.82 7.81 31.21
CA TRP A 579 -13.71 7.42 32.61
C TRP A 579 -15.09 7.29 33.25
N ASN A 580 -15.95 8.29 33.16
CA ASN A 580 -17.22 8.33 33.90
C ASN A 580 -18.35 7.49 33.27
N THR A 581 -18.13 6.87 32.11
CA THR A 581 -19.14 6.05 31.44
C THR A 581 -19.62 4.92 32.34
N GLY A 582 -20.95 4.80 32.51
CA GLY A 582 -21.57 3.76 33.33
C GLY A 582 -21.54 4.03 34.84
N ARG A 583 -21.01 5.17 35.29
CA ARG A 583 -20.96 5.56 36.71
C ARG A 583 -22.03 6.60 37.01
N ALA A 584 -22.71 6.45 38.15
CA ALA A 584 -23.61 7.48 38.65
C ALA A 584 -22.80 8.70 39.12
N SER A 585 -23.36 9.90 39.01
CA SER A 585 -22.63 11.14 39.33
C SER A 585 -22.06 11.18 40.75
N TYR A 586 -22.70 10.51 41.71
CA TYR A 586 -22.31 10.42 43.12
C TYR A 586 -21.32 9.29 43.45
N ASP A 587 -20.95 8.44 42.48
CA ASP A 587 -20.00 7.35 42.71
C ASP A 587 -18.62 7.92 43.12
N PRO A 588 -18.02 7.48 44.25
CA PRO A 588 -16.68 7.87 44.69
C PRO A 588 -15.59 7.74 43.60
N ALA A 589 -15.77 6.81 42.66
CA ALA A 589 -14.83 6.54 41.56
C ALA A 589 -14.93 7.49 40.38
N VAL A 590 -15.89 8.40 40.37
CA VAL A 590 -16.06 9.41 39.33
C VAL A 590 -14.88 10.36 39.31
N LEU A 591 -14.34 10.59 38.11
CA LEU A 591 -13.34 11.62 37.85
C LEU A 591 -14.05 12.98 37.81
N VAL A 592 -13.64 13.88 38.71
CA VAL A 592 -14.21 15.23 38.85
C VAL A 592 -13.43 16.23 38.03
N ARG A 593 -12.09 16.18 38.13
CA ARG A 593 -11.18 17.07 37.41
C ARG A 593 -9.84 16.44 37.17
N PHE A 594 -9.07 16.98 36.23
CA PHE A 594 -7.69 16.56 36.01
C PHE A 594 -6.85 17.63 35.34
N ASP A 595 -5.54 17.52 35.54
CA ASP A 595 -4.51 18.30 34.87
C ASP A 595 -3.73 17.42 33.90
N ILE A 596 -3.56 17.90 32.67
CA ILE A 596 -2.71 17.29 31.64
C ILE A 596 -1.38 18.02 31.64
N TYR A 597 -0.35 17.35 32.13
CA TYR A 597 1.04 17.81 32.03
C TYR A 597 1.76 17.12 30.88
N PHE A 598 2.62 17.88 30.20
CA PHE A 598 3.62 17.33 29.30
C PHE A 598 5.00 17.59 29.89
N MET A 599 5.72 16.50 30.15
CA MET A 599 7.08 16.51 30.65
C MET A 599 7.99 16.65 29.43
N ALA A 600 8.38 17.88 29.13
CA ALA A 600 9.07 18.27 27.90
C ALA A 600 10.56 18.46 28.10
N HIS A 601 11.35 18.18 27.07
CA HIS A 601 12.73 18.66 26.99
C HIS A 601 13.15 18.90 25.55
N GLN A 602 14.20 19.70 25.38
CA GLN A 602 14.82 19.99 24.09
C GLN A 602 16.16 19.26 24.03
N ASN A 603 16.30 18.34 23.07
CA ASN A 603 17.56 17.66 22.83
C ASN A 603 18.55 18.61 22.14
N SER A 604 19.76 18.74 22.69
CA SER A 604 20.85 19.53 22.13
C SER A 604 22.19 18.86 22.42
N ILE A 605 23.05 18.77 21.40
CA ILE A 605 24.44 18.33 21.59
C ILE A 605 25.23 19.33 22.45
N GLN A 606 24.96 20.62 22.26
CA GLN A 606 25.69 21.69 22.95
C GLN A 606 25.21 21.88 24.39
N HIS A 607 23.90 21.69 24.61
CA HIS A 607 23.26 21.88 25.90
C HIS A 607 22.40 20.66 26.25
N PRO A 608 23.01 19.53 26.64
CA PRO A 608 22.26 18.32 26.99
C PRO A 608 21.20 18.62 28.05
N PRO A 609 19.97 18.12 27.91
CA PRO A 609 18.90 18.39 28.86
C PRO A 609 19.24 17.82 30.23
N THR A 610 19.15 18.65 31.27
CA THR A 610 19.41 18.26 32.67
C THR A 610 18.20 17.62 33.34
N GLY A 611 17.02 17.68 32.71
CA GLY A 611 15.77 17.13 33.20
C GLY A 611 14.61 17.42 32.23
N PHE A 612 13.39 17.19 32.72
CA PHE A 612 12.16 17.51 32.00
C PHE A 612 11.48 18.70 32.66
N ASN A 613 11.06 19.66 31.85
CA ASN A 613 10.19 20.75 32.28
C ASN A 613 8.76 20.23 32.37
N ARG A 614 8.06 20.61 33.44
CA ARG A 614 6.66 20.25 33.63
C ARG A 614 5.77 21.36 33.10
N ASP A 615 5.23 21.15 31.91
CA ASP A 615 4.33 22.10 31.25
C ASP A 615 2.87 21.69 31.50
N LEU A 616 2.09 22.52 32.19
CA LEU A 616 0.65 22.33 32.30
C LEU A 616 0.01 22.70 30.96
N LEU A 617 -0.47 21.70 30.21
CA LEU A 617 -1.07 21.92 28.89
C LEU A 617 -2.55 22.25 28.96
N TRP A 618 -3.25 21.68 29.93
CA TRP A 618 -4.70 21.77 30.04
C TRP A 618 -5.20 21.40 31.44
N HIS A 619 -6.09 22.20 32.00
CA HIS A 619 -6.88 21.89 33.18
C HIS A 619 -8.32 21.58 32.75
N HIS A 620 -8.93 20.51 33.25
CA HIS A 620 -10.28 20.09 32.87
C HIS A 620 -11.15 19.79 34.09
N GLU A 621 -12.35 20.36 34.10
CA GLU A 621 -13.44 20.05 35.03
C GLU A 621 -14.48 19.20 34.28
N CYS A 622 -14.90 18.07 34.84
CA CYS A 622 -15.83 17.14 34.21
C CYS A 622 -17.31 17.51 34.41
N PHE A 623 -17.62 18.45 35.30
CA PHE A 623 -18.99 18.82 35.71
C PHE A 623 -19.22 20.33 35.68
#